data_AF-A0AA36BEN5-F1
#
_entry.id   AF-A0AA36BEN5-F1
#
_cell.length_a   1.000
_cell.length_b   1.000
_cell.length_c   1.000
_cell.angle_alpha   90.00
_cell.angle_beta   90.00
_cell.angle_gamma   90.00
#
_symmetry.space_group_name_H-M   'P 1'
#
loop_
_entity.id
_entity.type
_entity.pdbx_description
1 polymer ?
#
loop_
_entity_poly.entity_id
_entity_poly.type
_entity_poly.pdbx_seq_one_letter_code
_entity_poly.pdbx_strand_id
1 'polypeptide(L)'
;MKIHETQPLANLRADRTLQDIVYKLVPGLFENEEKRREEFYNSRGLGNEKKDGDENTLLKPSTIINHPDGHQYRFDEQICLCLERYGPQSVQNGSYQLRPLEKKFVRCSIRVLVSQVKGLLRKKLSLPEYLDLDVLCQEEKLMEEMSMKQLFLMHWFQKDSPMVLFYRLKQRYNTSTECSS
;
A
#
# COMPACT_ATOMS: atom_id res chain seq x y z
N MET A 1 24.79 17.53 -26.34
CA MET A 1 25.37 16.17 -26.33
C MET A 1 25.86 15.85 -27.73
N LYS A 2 27.10 15.38 -27.88
CA LYS A 2 27.68 15.02 -29.18
C LYS A 2 27.49 13.51 -29.36
N ILE A 3 26.64 13.12 -30.30
CA ILE A 3 26.35 11.71 -30.59
C ILE A 3 27.59 11.13 -31.27
N HIS A 4 28.18 10.07 -30.72
CA HIS A 4 29.37 9.44 -31.28
C HIS A 4 29.01 8.65 -32.54
N GLU A 5 29.68 8.95 -33.65
CA GLU A 5 29.30 8.50 -35.01
C GLU A 5 29.32 6.97 -35.21
N THR A 6 30.11 6.24 -34.41
CA THR A 6 30.28 4.79 -34.54
C THR A 6 29.31 3.94 -33.70
N GLN A 7 28.52 4.55 -32.80
CA GLN A 7 27.56 3.82 -31.97
C GLN A 7 26.24 4.61 -31.78
N PRO A 8 25.48 4.86 -32.86
CA PRO A 8 24.23 5.61 -32.79
C PRO A 8 23.18 4.96 -31.87
N LEU A 9 23.22 3.64 -31.72
CA LEU A 9 22.27 2.87 -30.89
C LEU A 9 22.59 2.89 -29.39
N ALA A 10 23.83 3.21 -28.98
CA ALA A 10 24.23 3.18 -27.57
C ALA A 10 23.55 4.28 -26.74
N ASN A 11 23.17 5.39 -27.38
CA ASN A 11 22.50 6.52 -26.75
C ASN A 11 20.97 6.53 -26.98
N LEU A 12 20.44 5.53 -27.70
CA LEU A 12 19.02 5.45 -28.11
C LEU A 12 18.20 4.57 -27.15
N ARG A 13 18.55 4.61 -25.85
CA ARG A 13 17.85 3.86 -24.81
C ARG A 13 16.65 4.66 -24.31
N ALA A 14 15.50 4.01 -24.24
CA ALA A 14 14.32 4.59 -23.61
C ALA A 14 14.58 4.83 -22.11
N ASP A 15 14.37 6.07 -21.66
CA ASP A 15 14.30 6.40 -20.24
C ASP A 15 12.97 5.90 -19.70
N ARG A 16 13.00 4.79 -18.96
CA ARG A 16 11.80 4.15 -18.42
C ARG A 16 11.14 4.99 -17.33
N THR A 17 11.92 5.72 -16.54
CA THR A 17 11.38 6.56 -15.47
C THR A 17 10.65 7.76 -16.05
N LEU A 18 11.25 8.44 -17.02
CA LEU A 18 10.61 9.55 -17.72
C LEU A 18 9.35 9.08 -18.45
N GLN A 19 9.42 7.92 -19.12
CA GLN A 19 8.27 7.32 -19.78
C GLN A 19 7.12 7.03 -18.81
N ASP A 20 7.41 6.46 -17.64
CA ASP A 20 6.40 6.20 -16.60
C ASP A 20 5.77 7.48 -16.06
N ILE A 21 6.59 8.52 -15.83
CA ILE A 21 6.10 9.83 -15.42
C ILE A 21 5.18 10.42 -16.49
N VAL A 22 5.62 10.42 -17.75
CA VAL A 22 4.86 10.98 -18.88
C VAL A 22 3.53 10.24 -19.08
N TYR A 23 3.54 8.91 -19.02
CA TYR A 23 2.31 8.13 -19.09
C TYR A 23 1.38 8.38 -17.92
N LYS A 24 1.91 8.59 -16.70
CA LYS A 24 1.12 8.98 -15.52
C LYS A 24 0.50 10.37 -15.64
N LEU A 25 1.15 11.30 -16.33
CA LEU A 25 0.72 12.70 -16.42
C LEU A 25 -0.23 12.98 -17.60
N VAL A 26 -0.10 12.26 -18.71
CA VAL A 26 -0.86 12.55 -19.94
C VAL A 26 -1.96 11.50 -20.15
N PRO A 27 -3.25 11.85 -19.96
CA PRO A 27 -4.36 10.91 -20.13
C PRO A 27 -4.43 10.35 -21.55
N GLY A 28 -4.67 9.04 -21.67
CA GLY A 28 -4.87 8.37 -22.97
C GLY A 28 -3.60 8.19 -23.82
N LEU A 29 -2.45 8.71 -23.38
CA LEU A 29 -1.23 8.74 -24.20
C LEU A 29 -0.71 7.34 -24.50
N PHE A 30 -0.73 6.46 -23.50
CA PHE A 30 -0.27 5.09 -23.67
C PHE A 30 -1.16 4.34 -24.65
N GLU A 31 -2.48 4.42 -24.51
CA GLU A 31 -3.45 3.70 -25.35
C GLU A 31 -3.34 4.17 -26.80
N ASN A 32 -3.17 5.48 -26.99
CA ASN A 32 -2.95 6.07 -28.31
C ASN A 32 -1.62 5.61 -28.93
N GLU A 33 -0.59 5.36 -28.12
CA GLU A 33 0.71 4.86 -28.58
C GLU A 33 0.67 3.35 -28.89
N GLU A 34 0.00 2.53 -28.07
CA GLU A 34 -0.28 1.12 -28.38
C GLU A 34 -1.08 1.00 -29.67
N LYS A 35 -2.17 1.77 -29.81
CA LYS A 35 -3.01 1.75 -30.99
C LYS A 35 -2.24 2.12 -32.26
N ARG A 36 -1.44 3.20 -32.23
CA ARG A 36 -0.57 3.57 -33.36
C ARG A 36 0.43 2.47 -33.68
N ARG A 37 0.95 1.77 -32.66
CA ARG A 37 1.87 0.64 -32.84
C ARG A 37 1.18 -0.55 -33.50
N GLU A 38 -0.01 -0.92 -33.03
CA GLU A 38 -0.82 -1.98 -33.63
C GLU A 38 -1.17 -1.66 -35.09
N GLU A 39 -1.66 -0.45 -35.38
CA GLU A 39 -1.97 0.02 -36.74
C GLU A 39 -0.73 -0.03 -37.66
N PHE A 40 0.44 0.36 -37.15
CA PHE A 40 1.70 0.31 -37.89
C PHE A 40 2.15 -1.11 -38.25
N TYR A 41 2.00 -2.09 -37.35
CA TYR A 41 2.35 -3.48 -37.65
C TYR A 41 1.30 -4.16 -38.54
N ASN A 42 0.01 -3.93 -38.26
CA ASN A 42 -1.10 -4.48 -39.04
C ASN A 42 -1.07 -3.99 -40.49
N SER A 43 -0.83 -2.70 -40.73
CA SER A 43 -0.73 -2.13 -42.07
C SER A 43 0.42 -2.69 -42.92
N ARG A 44 1.41 -3.34 -42.30
CA ARG A 44 2.53 -4.00 -42.99
C ARG A 44 2.41 -5.51 -43.06
N GLY A 45 1.27 -6.08 -42.67
CA GLY A 45 1.08 -7.53 -42.61
C GLY A 45 1.96 -8.23 -41.57
N LEU A 46 2.51 -7.47 -40.61
CA LEU A 46 3.33 -7.97 -39.49
C LEU A 46 2.48 -8.14 -38.21
N GLY A 47 1.16 -8.13 -38.35
CA GLY A 47 0.23 -8.31 -37.24
C GLY A 47 0.17 -9.77 -36.81
N ASN A 48 1.05 -10.15 -35.88
CA ASN A 48 0.90 -11.16 -34.83
C ASN A 48 2.23 -11.87 -34.54
N GLU A 49 2.95 -11.37 -33.55
CA GLU A 49 3.51 -12.24 -32.52
C GLU A 49 3.07 -11.66 -31.18
N LYS A 50 1.87 -12.04 -30.73
CA LYS A 50 1.60 -12.00 -29.29
C LYS A 50 2.68 -12.87 -28.67
N LYS A 51 3.68 -12.25 -28.04
CA LYS A 51 4.56 -12.97 -27.13
C LYS A 51 3.68 -13.39 -25.96
N ASP A 52 3.09 -14.57 -26.09
CA ASP A 52 2.59 -15.37 -24.98
C ASP A 52 3.77 -15.60 -24.05
N GLY A 53 3.88 -14.75 -23.04
CA GLY A 53 5.03 -14.80 -22.15
C GLY A 53 5.15 -13.60 -21.23
N ASP A 54 4.04 -13.19 -20.59
CA ASP A 54 4.06 -12.80 -19.18
C ASP A 54 2.63 -12.61 -18.65
N GLU A 55 1.89 -13.71 -18.47
CA GLU A 55 0.66 -13.71 -17.65
C GLU A 55 0.97 -13.71 -16.14
N ASN A 56 2.19 -13.35 -15.72
CA ASN A 56 2.56 -13.26 -14.32
C ASN A 56 2.69 -11.79 -13.85
N THR A 57 1.57 -11.29 -13.33
CA THR A 57 1.53 -10.50 -12.08
C THR A 57 2.16 -9.10 -12.07
N LEU A 58 2.11 -8.35 -13.17
CA LEU A 58 2.18 -6.89 -13.10
C LEU A 58 1.16 -6.31 -14.07
N LEU A 59 0.07 -5.75 -13.53
CA LEU A 59 -0.83 -4.90 -14.31
C LEU A 59 0.04 -3.88 -15.05
N LYS A 60 0.00 -3.89 -16.39
CA LYS A 60 0.76 -2.95 -17.22
C LYS A 60 0.50 -1.54 -16.69
N PRO A 61 1.50 -0.63 -16.58
CA PRO A 61 1.31 0.70 -16.00
C PRO A 61 0.10 1.45 -16.58
N SER A 62 -0.16 1.23 -17.87
CA SER A 62 -1.33 1.70 -18.60
C SER A 62 -2.70 1.25 -18.10
N THR A 63 -2.82 -0.02 -17.68
CA THR A 63 -4.02 -0.55 -17.02
C THR A 63 -4.29 0.04 -15.64
N ILE A 64 -3.35 0.78 -15.04
CA ILE A 64 -3.53 1.44 -13.74
C ILE A 64 -3.85 2.93 -13.92
N ILE A 65 -3.21 3.58 -14.90
CA ILE A 65 -3.23 5.05 -15.04
C ILE A 65 -4.44 5.55 -15.84
N ASN A 66 -4.79 4.89 -16.94
CA ASN A 66 -5.91 5.31 -17.82
C ASN A 66 -7.14 4.42 -17.66
N HIS A 67 -7.15 3.54 -16.65
CA HIS A 67 -8.34 2.79 -16.32
C HIS A 67 -9.36 3.78 -15.74
N PRO A 68 -10.61 3.82 -16.25
CA PRO A 68 -11.64 4.72 -15.71
C PRO A 68 -11.84 4.51 -14.20
N ASP A 69 -11.61 3.28 -13.73
CA ASP A 69 -11.61 2.92 -12.31
C ASP A 69 -10.25 3.00 -11.59
N GLY A 70 -9.18 3.51 -12.21
CA GLY A 70 -7.82 3.53 -11.64
C GLY A 70 -7.70 4.29 -10.32
N HIS A 71 -8.66 5.18 -10.04
CA HIS A 71 -8.81 5.88 -8.76
C HIS A 71 -9.26 4.96 -7.60
N GLN A 72 -9.77 3.77 -7.88
CA GLN A 72 -10.29 2.83 -6.87
C GLN A 72 -9.15 2.16 -6.09
N TYR A 73 -9.39 1.88 -4.80
CA TYR A 73 -8.38 1.33 -3.89
C TYR A 73 -7.78 -0.02 -4.32
N ARG A 74 -8.50 -0.82 -5.12
CA ARG A 74 -8.01 -2.10 -5.64
C ARG A 74 -6.80 -1.97 -6.58
N PHE A 75 -6.62 -0.80 -7.17
CA PHE A 75 -5.52 -0.51 -8.10
C PHE A 75 -4.38 0.26 -7.46
N ASP A 76 -4.48 0.60 -6.17
CA ASP A 76 -3.40 1.25 -5.46
C ASP A 76 -2.18 0.33 -5.36
N GLU A 77 -1.01 0.94 -5.19
CA GLU A 77 0.14 0.24 -4.63
C GLU A 77 -0.28 -0.47 -3.34
N GLN A 78 0.16 -1.71 -3.20
CA GLN A 78 -0.19 -2.56 -2.07
C GLN A 78 0.98 -2.66 -1.09
N ILE A 79 0.69 -2.66 0.20
CA ILE A 79 1.65 -2.88 1.27
C ILE A 79 1.26 -4.11 2.08
N CYS A 80 2.26 -4.86 2.54
CA CYS A 80 2.08 -6.01 3.43
C CYS A 80 2.38 -5.61 4.88
N LEU A 81 1.43 -5.89 5.77
CA LEU A 81 1.49 -5.60 7.20
C LEU A 81 1.52 -6.92 7.99
N CYS A 82 2.25 -6.92 9.11
CA CYS A 82 2.14 -7.94 10.15
C CYS A 82 1.58 -7.30 11.42
N LEU A 83 0.43 -7.77 11.90
CA LEU A 83 -0.27 -7.23 13.06
C LEU A 83 -0.01 -8.11 14.28
N GLU A 84 0.83 -7.63 15.19
CA GLU A 84 1.25 -8.38 16.37
C GLU A 84 0.69 -7.79 17.66
N ARG A 85 0.40 -8.66 18.63
CA ARG A 85 -0.07 -8.22 19.94
C ARG A 85 1.11 -7.66 20.74
N TYR A 86 0.94 -6.48 21.33
CA TYR A 86 1.92 -5.89 22.24
C TYR A 86 1.86 -6.54 23.63
N GLY A 87 2.37 -7.77 23.71
CA GLY A 87 2.46 -8.54 24.95
C GLY A 87 1.12 -8.95 25.57
N PRO A 88 1.15 -9.77 26.65
CA PRO A 88 -0.05 -10.17 27.38
C PRO A 88 -0.73 -8.97 28.07
N GLN A 89 -2.06 -8.92 27.98
CA GLN A 89 -2.94 -7.85 28.47
C GLN A 89 -4.34 -8.42 28.75
N SER A 90 -4.91 -8.06 29.89
CA SER A 90 -6.26 -8.44 30.31
C SER A 90 -6.91 -7.25 31.03
N VAL A 91 -8.22 -7.08 30.90
CA VAL A 91 -8.99 -6.03 31.60
C VAL A 91 -9.75 -6.64 32.78
N GLN A 92 -9.93 -5.83 33.85
CA GLN A 92 -10.78 -6.01 35.04
C GLN A 92 -11.24 -7.45 35.31
N ASN A 93 -10.60 -8.12 36.28
CA ASN A 93 -10.96 -9.45 36.79
C ASN A 93 -11.22 -10.52 35.69
N GLY A 94 -10.58 -10.41 34.53
CA GLY A 94 -10.65 -11.41 33.47
C GLY A 94 -11.84 -11.28 32.51
N SER A 95 -12.58 -10.16 32.53
CA SER A 95 -13.74 -9.96 31.65
C SER A 95 -13.40 -9.99 30.16
N TYR A 96 -12.18 -9.55 29.80
CA TYR A 96 -11.66 -9.64 28.44
C TYR A 96 -10.15 -9.82 28.44
N GLN A 97 -9.69 -10.86 27.76
CA GLN A 97 -8.28 -11.10 27.49
C GLN A 97 -8.02 -10.75 26.02
N LEU A 98 -7.14 -9.78 25.77
CA LEU A 98 -6.67 -9.55 24.41
C LEU A 98 -6.03 -10.84 23.91
N ARG A 99 -6.33 -11.32 22.71
CA ARG A 99 -5.72 -12.56 22.18
C ARG A 99 -4.88 -12.22 20.95
N PRO A 100 -3.82 -12.97 20.65
CA PRO A 100 -3.13 -12.86 19.36
C PRO A 100 -4.11 -13.15 18.22
N LEU A 101 -3.88 -12.52 17.06
CA LEU A 101 -4.63 -12.84 15.85
C LEU A 101 -4.16 -14.17 15.28
N GLU A 102 -5.09 -15.02 14.84
CA GLU A 102 -4.77 -16.24 14.10
C GLU A 102 -4.18 -15.92 12.72
N LYS A 103 -4.72 -14.90 12.05
CA LYS A 103 -4.25 -14.39 10.74
C LYS A 103 -3.70 -12.98 10.92
N LYS A 104 -2.40 -12.88 11.14
CA LYS A 104 -1.70 -11.62 11.42
C LYS A 104 -1.23 -10.83 10.20
N PHE A 105 -1.20 -11.44 9.03
CA PHE A 105 -0.74 -10.78 7.81
C PHE A 105 -1.89 -10.16 7.03
N VAL A 106 -1.73 -8.91 6.62
CA VAL A 106 -2.72 -8.15 5.83
C VAL A 106 -2.01 -7.52 4.65
N ARG A 107 -2.56 -7.66 3.45
CA ARG A 107 -2.18 -6.88 2.28
C ARG A 107 -3.27 -5.87 1.98
N CYS A 108 -2.92 -4.60 1.85
CA CYS A 108 -3.89 -3.54 1.63
C CYS A 108 -3.30 -2.39 0.83
N SER A 109 -4.18 -1.48 0.38
CA SER A 109 -3.78 -0.23 -0.26
C SER A 109 -2.90 0.61 0.67
N ILE A 110 -1.87 1.24 0.09
CA ILE A 110 -1.03 2.23 0.78
C ILE A 110 -1.81 3.44 1.34
N ARG A 111 -3.03 3.69 0.85
CA ARG A 111 -3.92 4.77 1.32
C ARG A 111 -4.73 4.38 2.56
N VAL A 112 -4.70 3.12 2.99
CA VAL A 112 -5.39 2.68 4.21
C VAL A 112 -4.86 3.46 5.42
N LEU A 113 -5.77 3.93 6.27
CA LEU A 113 -5.45 4.69 7.47
C LEU A 113 -5.31 3.80 8.70
N VAL A 114 -4.59 4.27 9.71
CA VAL A 114 -4.46 3.59 11.01
C VAL A 114 -5.83 3.35 11.66
N SER A 115 -6.77 4.30 11.56
CA SER A 115 -8.18 4.13 11.99
C SER A 115 -8.85 2.91 11.37
N GLN A 116 -8.59 2.63 10.09
CA GLN A 116 -9.15 1.48 9.39
C GLN A 116 -8.50 0.16 9.84
N VAL A 117 -7.19 0.15 10.09
CA VAL A 117 -6.49 -1.01 10.69
C VAL A 117 -7.03 -1.28 12.10
N LYS A 118 -7.23 -0.23 12.90
CA LYS A 118 -7.85 -0.31 14.23
C LYS A 118 -9.29 -0.84 14.15
N GLY A 119 -10.08 -0.41 13.18
CA GLY A 119 -11.42 -0.93 12.91
C GLY A 119 -11.42 -2.41 12.53
N LEU A 120 -10.47 -2.84 11.69
CA LEU A 120 -10.26 -4.26 11.36
C LEU A 120 -9.94 -5.07 12.62
N LEU A 121 -9.01 -4.61 13.44
CA LEU A 121 -8.61 -5.25 14.69
C LEU A 121 -9.80 -5.41 15.65
N ARG A 122 -10.58 -4.35 15.85
CA ARG A 122 -11.79 -4.39 16.68
C ARG A 122 -12.76 -5.48 16.24
N LYS A 123 -13.03 -5.57 14.93
CA LYS A 123 -13.92 -6.60 14.37
C LYS A 123 -13.34 -8.00 14.51
N LYS A 124 -12.05 -8.19 14.19
CA LYS A 124 -11.38 -9.50 14.24
C LYS A 124 -11.21 -10.05 15.65
N LEU A 125 -11.06 -9.17 16.62
CA LEU A 125 -10.91 -9.53 18.03
C LEU A 125 -12.24 -9.51 18.80
N SER A 126 -13.36 -9.20 18.13
CA SER A 126 -14.67 -9.03 18.76
C SER A 126 -14.61 -8.12 19.98
N LEU A 127 -13.91 -6.99 19.84
CA LEU A 127 -13.61 -6.11 20.96
C LEU A 127 -14.89 -5.41 21.46
N PRO A 128 -15.21 -5.49 22.76
CA PRO A 128 -16.32 -4.75 23.35
C PRO A 128 -16.24 -3.24 23.13
N GLU A 129 -17.37 -2.56 22.99
CA GLU A 129 -17.43 -1.12 22.70
C GLU A 129 -16.77 -0.24 23.76
N TYR A 130 -16.82 -0.67 25.03
CA TYR A 130 -16.21 0.05 26.13
C TYR A 130 -14.67 -0.01 26.12
N LEU A 131 -14.08 -0.92 25.34
CA LEU A 131 -12.62 -1.05 25.18
C LEU A 131 -12.15 -0.33 23.93
N ASP A 132 -10.91 0.12 23.98
CA ASP A 132 -10.23 0.75 22.85
C ASP A 132 -8.83 0.18 22.65
N LEU A 133 -8.30 0.33 21.44
CA LEU A 133 -6.98 -0.14 21.03
C LEU A 133 -6.12 1.03 20.60
N ASP A 134 -4.83 0.94 20.92
CA ASP A 134 -3.79 1.72 20.26
C ASP A 134 -3.07 0.82 19.26
N VAL A 135 -2.71 1.39 18.10
CA VAL A 135 -1.82 0.79 17.11
C VAL A 135 -0.47 1.48 17.20
N LEU A 136 0.60 0.71 17.16
CA LEU A 136 1.96 1.16 17.36
C LEU A 136 2.87 0.69 16.25
N CYS A 137 3.91 1.48 15.98
CA CYS A 137 5.06 1.08 15.17
C CYS A 137 6.31 1.48 15.93
N GLN A 138 7.26 0.56 16.11
CA GLN A 138 8.49 0.82 16.89
C GLN A 138 8.22 1.43 18.29
N GLU A 139 7.26 0.87 19.02
CA GLU A 139 6.86 1.32 20.38
C GLU A 139 6.15 2.69 20.45
N GLU A 140 6.06 3.42 19.34
CA GLU A 140 5.34 4.69 19.26
C GLU A 140 3.89 4.50 18.86
N LYS A 141 2.97 5.19 19.55
CA LYS A 141 1.56 5.20 19.20
C LYS A 141 1.32 6.01 17.93
N LEU A 142 0.56 5.43 17.01
CA LEU A 142 0.23 6.06 15.73
C LEU A 142 -1.03 6.92 15.80
N MET A 143 -1.05 7.99 15.01
CA MET A 143 -2.23 8.83 14.79
C MET A 143 -3.22 8.13 13.84
N GLU A 144 -4.51 8.32 14.07
CA GLU A 144 -5.58 7.57 13.37
C GLU A 144 -5.74 7.97 11.90
N GLU A 145 -5.33 9.19 11.55
CA GLU A 145 -5.38 9.80 10.22
C GLU A 145 -4.16 9.46 9.35
N MET A 146 -3.16 8.79 9.92
CA MET A 146 -1.94 8.44 9.20
C MET A 146 -2.21 7.29 8.23
N SER A 147 -1.80 7.45 6.97
CA SER A 147 -1.85 6.40 5.95
C SER A 147 -0.70 5.41 6.10
N MET A 148 -0.88 4.17 5.61
CA MET A 148 0.18 3.17 5.60
C MET A 148 1.41 3.64 4.80
N LYS A 149 1.23 4.48 3.76
CA LYS A 149 2.35 5.10 3.04
C LYS A 149 3.17 6.04 3.91
N GLN A 150 2.52 6.94 4.64
CA GLN A 150 3.20 7.87 5.54
C GLN A 150 3.97 7.10 6.61
N LEU A 151 3.33 6.10 7.21
CA LEU A 151 3.93 5.23 8.21
C LEU A 151 5.17 4.50 7.67
N PHE A 152 5.07 3.92 6.47
CA PHE A 152 6.19 3.26 5.81
C PHE A 152 7.35 4.21 5.56
N LEU A 153 7.08 5.40 5.02
CA LEU A 153 8.13 6.39 4.72
C LEU A 153 8.82 6.92 5.99
N MET A 154 8.06 7.09 7.08
CA MET A 154 8.58 7.64 8.33
C MET A 154 9.31 6.60 9.18
N HIS A 155 8.81 5.36 9.25
CA HIS A 155 9.27 4.37 10.23
C HIS A 155 9.74 3.05 9.62
N TRP A 156 9.58 2.81 8.31
CA TRP A 156 9.88 1.51 7.69
C TRP A 156 10.67 1.60 6.38
N PHE A 157 11.17 2.79 6.02
CA PHE A 157 11.98 2.98 4.83
C PHE A 157 13.26 2.13 4.92
N GLN A 158 13.60 1.42 3.82
CA GLN A 158 14.73 0.49 3.70
C GLN A 158 14.69 -0.73 4.64
N LYS A 159 13.57 -0.99 5.31
CA LYS A 159 13.35 -2.24 6.05
C LYS A 159 12.64 -3.26 5.18
N ASP A 160 12.86 -4.54 5.49
CA ASP A 160 12.19 -5.63 4.80
C ASP A 160 10.68 -5.64 5.06
N SER A 161 9.95 -6.11 4.06
CA SER A 161 8.52 -6.41 4.15
C SER A 161 8.30 -7.73 4.91
N PRO A 162 7.26 -7.88 5.74
CA PRO A 162 6.16 -6.94 5.97
C PRO A 162 6.45 -5.87 7.03
N MET A 163 5.75 -4.73 6.94
CA MET A 163 5.78 -3.71 7.99
C MET A 163 5.06 -4.20 9.24
N VAL A 164 5.78 -4.27 10.37
CA VAL A 164 5.24 -4.82 11.62
C VAL A 164 4.59 -3.72 12.44
N LEU A 165 3.30 -3.87 12.71
CA LEU A 165 2.52 -3.00 13.59
C LEU A 165 2.08 -3.78 14.82
N PHE A 166 2.19 -3.16 15.97
CA PHE A 166 1.72 -3.72 17.22
C PHE A 166 0.36 -3.15 17.60
N TYR A 167 -0.47 -3.94 18.26
CA TYR A 167 -1.72 -3.44 18.84
C TYR A 167 -1.80 -3.79 20.33
N ARG A 168 -2.40 -2.88 21.09
CA ARG A 168 -2.57 -3.03 22.54
C ARG A 168 -3.86 -2.39 23.02
N LEU A 169 -4.40 -2.86 24.14
CA LEU A 169 -5.51 -2.18 24.80
C LEU A 169 -5.08 -0.80 25.30
N LYS A 170 -5.91 0.21 25.03
CA LYS A 170 -5.72 1.58 25.50
C LYS A 170 -5.92 1.62 27.01
N GLN A 171 -4.95 2.15 27.74
CA GLN A 171 -5.09 2.38 29.17
C GLN A 171 -6.11 3.51 29.39
N ARG A 172 -7.10 3.27 30.25
CA ARG A 172 -7.95 4.37 30.73
C ARG A 172 -7.12 5.19 31.70
N TYR A 173 -6.92 6.47 31.40
CA TYR A 173 -6.48 7.42 32.41
C TYR A 173 -7.67 7.62 33.37
N ASN A 174 -7.51 7.20 34.62
CA ASN A 174 -8.43 7.63 35.66
C ASN A 174 -8.19 9.13 35.84
N THR A 175 -9.05 9.97 35.28
CA THR A 175 -9.16 11.37 35.71
C THR A 175 -9.82 11.38 37.08
N SER A 176 -9.06 11.03 38.12
CA SER A 176 -9.40 11.35 39.48
C SER A 176 -9.12 12.84 39.68
N THR A 177 -10.04 13.70 39.24
CA THR A 177 -10.08 15.06 39.77
C THR A 177 -10.72 14.94 41.14
N GLU A 178 -9.87 14.81 42.16
CA GLU A 178 -10.22 15.17 43.52
C GLU A 178 -10.72 16.62 43.49
N CYS A 179 -12.02 16.81 43.70
CA CYS A 179 -12.53 18.06 44.23
C CYS A 179 -13.03 17.74 45.63
N SER A 180 -12.09 17.70 46.56
CA SER A 180 -12.35 17.67 47.99
C SER A 180 -12.29 19.09 48.52
N SER A 181 -13.40 19.48 49.16
CA SER A 181 -13.58 20.56 50.14
C SER A 181 -13.63 22.00 49.64
#